data_AF-A0AAC9JHS7-F1
#
_entry.id   AF-A0AAC9JHS7-F1
#
_cell.length_a   1.000
_cell.length_b   1.000
_cell.length_c   1.000
_cell.angle_alpha   90.00
_cell.angle_beta   90.00
_cell.angle_gamma   90.00
#
_symmetry.space_group_name_H-M   'P 1'
#
loop_
_entity.id
_entity.type
_entity.pdbx_description
1 polymer ?
#
loop_
_entity_poly.entity_id
_entity_poly.type
_entity_poly.pdbx_seq_one_letter_code
_entity_poly.pdbx_strand_id
1 'polypeptide(L)'
;MLLPVTHYSLPSELPRQVICEPMDEEWKERLSSTWWGVGSKVPFPSNWRNEGAHRAVMEKCLSFGGEAVCMPSEDVDILDIIGNGVFIYGDGADVFKMKTSRCHENTETLVNSNPERYIGMTGYALSKDGVWRSHSWVINKETAKLVETTLPRLAYFGCIKTQ
;
A
#
# COMPACT_ATOMS: atom_id res chain seq x y z
N MET A 1 14.92 6.04 -10.70
CA MET A 1 15.78 4.92 -10.22
C MET A 1 14.98 3.64 -10.39
N LEU A 2 15.53 2.60 -11.02
CA LEU A 2 14.84 1.32 -11.11
C LEU A 2 14.87 0.64 -9.74
N LEU A 3 13.74 0.11 -9.30
CA LEU A 3 13.67 -0.64 -8.04
C LEU A 3 14.38 -1.98 -8.20
N PRO A 4 15.24 -2.38 -7.24
CA PRO A 4 15.99 -3.63 -7.34
C PRO A 4 15.13 -4.87 -7.01
N VAL A 5 13.82 -4.74 -6.83
CA VAL A 5 12.89 -5.83 -6.51
C VAL A 5 11.99 -6.13 -7.72
N THR A 6 11.56 -7.38 -7.89
CA THR A 6 10.53 -7.72 -8.88
C THR A 6 9.25 -6.97 -8.59
N HIS A 7 8.74 -6.27 -9.60
CA HIS A 7 7.55 -5.44 -9.49
C HIS A 7 6.79 -5.41 -10.81
N TYR A 8 5.54 -4.98 -10.74
CA TYR A 8 4.59 -4.96 -11.86
C TYR A 8 3.85 -3.64 -11.87
N SER A 9 3.45 -3.18 -13.06
CA SER A 9 2.73 -1.92 -13.23
C SER A 9 1.25 -2.17 -13.51
N LEU A 10 0.90 -3.31 -14.12
CA LEU A 10 -0.45 -3.65 -14.57
C LEU A 10 -0.91 -5.01 -14.03
N PRO A 11 -2.21 -5.18 -13.71
CA PRO A 11 -2.75 -6.48 -13.29
C PRO A 11 -2.52 -7.60 -14.30
N SER A 12 -2.53 -7.29 -15.60
CA SER A 12 -2.29 -8.24 -16.68
C SER A 12 -0.86 -8.81 -16.71
N GLU A 13 0.08 -8.15 -16.02
CA GLU A 13 1.48 -8.60 -15.92
C GLU A 13 1.68 -9.57 -14.75
N LEU A 14 0.67 -9.70 -13.87
CA LEU A 14 0.80 -10.53 -12.68
C LEU A 14 0.90 -12.02 -13.05
N PRO A 15 1.92 -12.74 -12.55
CA PRO A 15 2.05 -14.18 -12.81
C PRO A 15 0.97 -15.02 -12.14
N ARG A 16 0.24 -14.47 -11.16
CA ARG A 16 -0.86 -15.12 -10.43
C ARG A 16 -1.78 -14.08 -9.80
N GLN A 17 -2.97 -14.49 -9.40
CA GLN A 17 -3.85 -13.61 -8.61
C GLN A 17 -3.40 -13.55 -7.15
N VAL A 18 -3.67 -12.43 -6.48
CA VAL A 18 -3.57 -12.34 -5.03
C VAL A 18 -4.86 -12.85 -4.42
N ILE A 19 -4.76 -13.85 -3.55
CA ILE A 19 -5.93 -14.43 -2.87
C ILE A 19 -6.02 -13.86 -1.46
N CYS A 20 -7.12 -13.16 -1.18
CA CYS A 20 -7.50 -12.72 0.16
C CYS A 20 -8.68 -13.55 0.69
N GLU A 21 -8.87 -13.50 2.01
CA GLU A 21 -10.09 -14.00 2.63
C GLU A 21 -11.25 -13.06 2.28
N PRO A 22 -12.46 -13.60 2.05
CA PRO A 22 -13.63 -12.76 1.87
C PRO A 22 -13.81 -11.83 3.06
N MET A 23 -14.07 -10.55 2.78
CA MET A 23 -14.31 -9.56 3.81
C MET A 23 -15.60 -9.89 4.57
N ASP A 24 -15.54 -9.77 5.90
CA ASP A 24 -16.68 -9.94 6.79
C ASP A 24 -17.84 -8.97 6.46
N GLU A 25 -19.07 -9.47 6.44
CA GLU A 25 -20.24 -8.69 6.02
C GLU A 25 -20.61 -7.57 7.01
N GLU A 26 -20.42 -7.78 8.33
CA GLU A 26 -20.61 -6.71 9.33
C GLU A 26 -19.57 -5.61 9.11
N TRP A 27 -18.34 -6.00 8.80
CA TRP A 27 -17.28 -5.06 8.45
C TRP A 27 -17.59 -4.27 7.17
N LYS A 28 -18.10 -4.91 6.11
CA LYS A 28 -18.56 -4.22 4.88
C LYS A 28 -19.63 -3.18 5.18
N GLU A 29 -20.64 -3.54 5.99
CA GLU A 29 -21.72 -2.62 6.34
C GLU A 29 -21.17 -1.40 7.10
N ARG A 30 -20.23 -1.62 8.03
CA ARG A 30 -19.55 -0.53 8.73
C ARG A 30 -18.77 0.37 7.77
N LEU A 31 -18.07 -0.21 6.79
CA LEU A 31 -17.33 0.53 5.78
C LEU A 31 -18.25 1.35 4.85
N SER A 32 -19.51 0.97 4.66
CA SER A 32 -20.44 1.77 3.83
C SER A 32 -20.65 3.21 4.34
N SER A 33 -20.34 3.43 5.62
CA SER A 33 -20.35 4.73 6.30
C SER A 33 -19.05 5.53 6.21
N THR A 34 -18.03 5.02 5.52
CA THR A 34 -16.78 5.73 5.22
C THR A 34 -16.69 6.01 3.73
N TRP A 35 -16.16 7.17 3.34
CA TRP A 35 -16.15 7.58 1.92
C TRP A 35 -15.38 6.60 1.01
N TRP A 36 -14.37 5.93 1.57
CA TRP A 36 -13.49 4.98 0.89
C TRP A 36 -13.94 3.51 1.01
N GLY A 37 -15.02 3.25 1.75
CA GLY A 37 -15.52 1.90 1.96
C GLY A 37 -16.21 1.28 0.75
N VAL A 38 -16.30 -0.05 0.76
CA VAL A 38 -17.05 -0.80 -0.25
C VAL A 38 -18.51 -0.40 -0.22
N GLY A 39 -19.06 -0.05 -1.38
CA GLY A 39 -20.46 0.39 -1.48
C GLY A 39 -20.74 1.67 -0.68
N SER A 40 -19.71 2.49 -0.43
CA SER A 40 -19.81 3.75 0.29
C SER A 40 -20.97 4.62 -0.23
N LYS A 41 -21.76 5.13 0.70
CA LYS A 41 -22.80 6.14 0.46
C LYS A 41 -22.35 7.53 0.85
N VAL A 42 -21.12 7.66 1.33
CA VAL A 42 -20.55 8.91 1.86
C VAL A 42 -19.73 9.58 0.77
N PRO A 43 -19.96 10.88 0.49
CA PRO A 43 -19.21 11.60 -0.52
C PRO A 43 -17.75 11.77 -0.10
N PHE A 44 -16.89 12.05 -1.09
CA PHE A 44 -15.50 12.40 -0.83
C PHE A 44 -15.42 13.63 0.10
N PRO A 45 -14.50 13.66 1.09
CA PRO A 45 -14.39 14.78 2.01
C PRO A 45 -14.06 16.09 1.28
N SER A 46 -14.89 17.11 1.45
CA SER A 46 -14.78 18.38 0.71
C SER A 46 -13.53 19.20 1.05
N ASN A 47 -12.90 18.93 2.18
CA ASN A 47 -11.66 19.57 2.61
C ASN A 47 -10.40 18.90 2.05
N TRP A 48 -10.54 17.79 1.31
CA TRP A 48 -9.41 17.09 0.73
C TRP A 48 -9.21 17.50 -0.73
N ARG A 49 -7.97 17.43 -1.19
CA ARG A 49 -7.61 17.71 -2.58
C ARG A 49 -7.50 16.41 -3.38
N ASN A 50 -7.46 16.55 -4.70
CA ASN A 50 -7.14 15.46 -5.62
C ASN A 50 -8.11 14.24 -5.53
N GLU A 51 -9.42 14.47 -5.43
CA GLU A 51 -10.43 13.38 -5.41
C GLU A 51 -10.21 12.36 -6.54
N GLY A 52 -9.99 12.85 -7.77
CA GLY A 52 -9.74 11.99 -8.92
C GLY A 52 -8.52 11.08 -8.75
N ALA A 53 -7.45 11.58 -8.13
CA ALA A 53 -6.26 10.78 -7.86
C ALA A 53 -6.52 9.72 -6.77
N HIS A 54 -7.25 10.08 -5.71
CA HIS A 54 -7.65 9.12 -4.68
C HIS A 54 -8.51 8.00 -5.27
N ARG A 55 -9.50 8.33 -6.11
CA ARG A 55 -10.32 7.34 -6.81
C ARG A 55 -9.49 6.46 -7.74
N ALA A 56 -8.55 7.05 -8.49
CA ALA A 56 -7.68 6.30 -9.39
C ALA A 56 -6.76 5.32 -8.62
N VAL A 57 -6.19 5.73 -7.48
CA VAL A 57 -5.41 4.81 -6.62
C VAL A 57 -6.30 3.70 -6.05
N MET A 58 -7.53 4.02 -5.64
CA MET A 58 -8.49 3.03 -5.16
C MET A 58 -8.77 1.97 -6.23
N GLU A 59 -9.17 2.40 -7.42
CA GLU A 59 -9.42 1.52 -8.57
C GLU A 59 -8.19 0.69 -8.91
N LYS A 60 -7.00 1.31 -8.86
CA LYS A 60 -5.74 0.64 -9.14
C LYS A 60 -5.42 -0.47 -8.12
N CYS A 61 -5.52 -0.19 -6.83
CA CYS A 61 -5.35 -1.19 -5.77
C CYS A 61 -6.32 -2.36 -5.95
N LEU A 62 -7.61 -2.06 -6.15
CA LEU A 62 -8.65 -3.08 -6.32
C LEU A 62 -8.47 -3.90 -7.61
N SER A 63 -7.86 -3.33 -8.65
CA SER A 63 -7.54 -4.06 -9.88
C SER A 63 -6.51 -5.18 -9.69
N PHE A 64 -5.72 -5.15 -8.62
CA PHE A 64 -4.77 -6.21 -8.24
C PHE A 64 -5.39 -7.26 -7.29
N GLY A 65 -6.59 -7.01 -6.77
CA GLY A 65 -7.29 -7.86 -5.81
C GLY A 65 -7.71 -7.10 -4.55
N GLY A 66 -8.26 -7.84 -3.58
CA GLY A 66 -8.89 -7.25 -2.40
C GLY A 66 -10.28 -6.70 -2.67
N GLU A 67 -10.88 -6.12 -1.64
CA GLU A 67 -12.27 -5.68 -1.63
C GLU A 67 -12.38 -4.20 -1.27
N ALA A 68 -11.54 -3.66 -0.37
CA ALA A 68 -11.58 -2.24 0.03
C ALA A 68 -10.21 -1.58 0.08
N VAL A 69 -10.19 -0.25 0.06
CA VAL A 69 -8.99 0.56 0.30
C VAL A 69 -9.22 1.52 1.44
N CYS A 70 -8.61 1.23 2.60
CA CYS A 70 -8.60 2.10 3.76
C CYS A 70 -7.68 3.28 3.54
N MET A 71 -8.28 4.40 3.12
CA MET A 71 -7.58 5.66 2.86
C MET A 71 -7.63 6.56 4.11
N PRO A 72 -6.49 6.83 4.77
CA PRO A 72 -6.44 7.77 5.89
C PRO A 72 -6.68 9.20 5.42
N SER A 73 -6.77 10.14 6.37
CA SER A 73 -6.92 11.58 6.10
C SER A 73 -5.81 12.13 5.21
N GLU A 74 -6.18 12.95 4.21
CA GLU A 74 -5.32 13.59 3.19
C GLU A 74 -3.97 12.88 2.95
N ASP A 75 -3.96 11.96 1.98
CA ASP A 75 -2.74 11.29 1.54
C ASP A 75 -1.91 12.23 0.67
N VAL A 76 -0.87 12.82 1.26
CA VAL A 76 -0.01 13.81 0.60
C VAL A 76 0.77 13.23 -0.59
N ASP A 77 0.96 11.91 -0.61
CA ASP A 77 1.74 11.21 -1.64
C ASP A 77 0.84 10.71 -2.80
N ILE A 78 -0.46 10.99 -2.78
CA ILE A 78 -1.44 10.35 -3.69
C ILE A 78 -1.13 10.56 -5.18
N LEU A 79 -0.59 11.73 -5.55
CA LEU A 79 -0.21 12.06 -6.93
C LEU A 79 1.01 11.26 -7.39
N ASP A 80 1.98 11.05 -6.50
CA ASP A 80 3.17 10.26 -6.80
C ASP A 80 2.83 8.76 -6.86
N ILE A 81 1.93 8.29 -5.99
CA ILE A 81 1.47 6.90 -5.99
C ILE A 81 0.75 6.57 -7.30
N ILE A 82 -0.14 7.44 -7.80
CA ILE A 82 -0.84 7.14 -9.06
C ILE A 82 0.08 7.23 -10.28
N GLY A 83 1.05 8.14 -10.28
CA GLY A 83 1.98 8.32 -11.40
C GLY A 83 3.12 7.30 -11.45
N ASN A 84 3.62 6.88 -10.30
CA ASN A 84 4.86 6.10 -10.17
C ASN A 84 4.69 4.79 -9.38
N GLY A 85 3.45 4.43 -9.02
CA GLY A 85 3.16 3.26 -8.20
C GLY A 85 3.49 1.95 -8.91
N VAL A 86 4.12 1.05 -8.19
CA VAL A 86 4.38 -0.33 -8.61
C VAL A 86 3.80 -1.32 -7.62
N PHE A 87 3.39 -2.47 -8.15
CA PHE A 87 2.92 -3.61 -7.39
C PHE A 87 4.08 -4.56 -7.08
N ILE A 88 4.16 -5.00 -5.82
CA ILE A 88 5.12 -5.98 -5.32
C ILE A 88 4.34 -7.01 -4.50
N TYR A 89 4.58 -8.31 -4.74
CA TYR A 89 3.99 -9.33 -3.87
C TYR A 89 4.65 -9.34 -2.49
N GLY A 90 3.88 -9.73 -1.48
CA GLY A 90 4.39 -9.86 -0.11
C GLY A 90 5.07 -11.20 0.21
N ASP A 91 4.96 -12.22 -0.64
CA ASP A 91 5.66 -13.48 -0.44
C ASP A 91 7.18 -13.30 -0.59
N GLY A 92 7.93 -13.87 0.35
CA GLY A 92 9.38 -13.72 0.40
C GLY A 92 9.89 -12.39 0.97
N ALA A 93 8.98 -11.49 1.41
CA ALA A 93 9.36 -10.31 2.17
C ALA A 93 10.06 -10.69 3.48
N ASP A 94 11.16 -10.01 3.78
CA ASP A 94 11.81 -10.15 5.09
C ASP A 94 11.00 -9.34 6.12
N VAL A 95 10.75 -9.92 7.30
CA VAL A 95 10.04 -9.19 8.36
C VAL A 95 11.05 -8.75 9.41
N PHE A 96 11.30 -7.45 9.47
CA PHE A 96 12.11 -6.83 10.52
C PHE A 96 11.20 -6.10 11.50
N LYS A 97 10.61 -6.85 12.43
CA LYS A 97 9.56 -6.34 13.31
C LYS A 97 10.07 -5.20 14.21
N MET A 98 9.47 -4.02 14.03
CA MET A 98 9.71 -2.80 14.79
C MET A 98 8.42 -2.39 15.53
N LYS A 99 8.26 -1.10 15.87
CA LYS A 99 7.09 -0.61 16.60
C LYS A 99 5.81 -0.90 15.82
N THR A 100 4.84 -1.51 16.49
CA THR A 100 3.54 -1.88 15.88
C THR A 100 2.77 -0.62 15.48
N SER A 101 2.14 -0.65 14.30
CA SER A 101 1.37 0.47 13.74
C SER A 101 2.17 1.77 13.55
N ARG A 102 3.51 1.68 13.47
CA ARG A 102 4.42 2.81 13.22
C ARG A 102 5.20 2.62 11.92
N CYS A 103 4.56 2.09 10.87
CA CYS A 103 5.23 1.74 9.60
C CYS A 103 5.95 2.93 8.95
N HIS A 104 5.35 4.12 8.92
CA HIS A 104 6.00 5.34 8.38
C HIS A 104 7.26 5.73 9.18
N GLU A 105 7.15 5.80 10.52
CA GLU A 105 8.28 6.12 11.42
C GLU A 105 9.39 5.05 11.34
N ASN A 106 9.01 3.78 11.28
CA ASN A 106 9.95 2.66 11.15
C ASN A 106 10.72 2.75 9.82
N THR A 107 10.01 2.97 8.72
CA THR A 107 10.60 3.14 7.38
C THR A 107 11.57 4.31 7.34
N GLU A 108 11.17 5.47 7.86
CA GLU A 108 12.05 6.65 7.95
C GLU A 108 13.28 6.38 8.80
N THR A 109 13.12 5.70 9.94
CA THR A 109 14.23 5.34 10.82
C THR A 109 15.25 4.45 10.09
N LEU A 110 14.79 3.43 9.36
CA LEU A 110 15.65 2.53 8.61
C LEU A 110 16.42 3.25 7.50
N VAL A 111 15.73 4.08 6.71
CA VAL A 111 16.33 4.85 5.62
C VAL A 111 17.34 5.87 6.15
N ASN A 112 16.99 6.63 7.19
CA ASN A 112 17.88 7.64 7.75
C ASN A 112 19.12 7.04 8.40
N SER A 113 18.99 5.85 9.01
CA SER A 113 20.12 5.18 9.66
C SER A 113 21.01 4.42 8.67
N ASN A 114 20.50 4.03 7.50
CA ASN A 114 21.25 3.24 6.50
C ASN A 114 20.80 3.62 5.06
N PRO A 115 21.02 4.88 4.63
CA PRO A 115 20.51 5.39 3.36
C PRO A 115 21.13 4.70 2.13
N GLU A 116 22.35 4.17 2.26
CA GLU A 116 23.01 3.34 1.26
C GLU A 116 22.34 1.96 1.12
N ARG A 117 21.76 1.43 2.19
CA ARG A 117 21.17 0.08 2.25
C ARG A 117 19.70 0.03 1.88
N TYR A 118 18.91 1.04 2.24
CA TYR A 118 17.45 1.00 2.10
C TYR A 118 16.90 2.07 1.16
N ILE A 119 15.84 1.71 0.43
CA ILE A 119 14.97 2.64 -0.30
C ILE A 119 13.63 2.69 0.43
N GLY A 120 13.19 3.87 0.84
CA GLY A 120 11.87 4.06 1.46
C GLY A 120 10.75 4.01 0.42
N MET A 121 9.69 3.29 0.75
CA MET A 121 8.49 3.18 -0.08
C MET A 121 7.26 3.64 0.72
N THR A 122 6.30 4.25 0.01
CA THR A 122 5.01 4.70 0.55
C THR A 122 3.89 4.27 -0.39
N GLY A 123 2.71 3.96 0.15
CA GLY A 123 1.55 3.53 -0.61
C GLY A 123 0.58 2.71 0.22
N TYR A 124 0.10 1.60 -0.34
CA TYR A 124 -0.93 0.75 0.23
C TYR A 124 -0.47 -0.71 0.28
N ALA A 125 -0.79 -1.42 1.36
CA ALA A 125 -0.51 -2.84 1.49
C ALA A 125 -1.79 -3.66 1.73
N LEU A 126 -1.97 -4.72 0.94
CA LEU A 126 -3.12 -5.62 1.00
C LEU A 126 -2.95 -6.60 2.15
N SER A 127 -3.95 -6.66 3.01
CA SER A 127 -3.97 -7.59 4.14
C SER A 127 -4.84 -8.81 3.83
N LYS A 128 -4.75 -9.82 4.69
CA LYS A 128 -5.51 -11.08 4.52
C LYS A 128 -7.01 -10.88 4.42
N ASP A 129 -7.55 -9.90 5.14
CA ASP A 129 -8.97 -9.54 5.17
C ASP A 129 -9.48 -8.77 3.94
N GLY A 130 -8.68 -8.70 2.87
CA GLY A 130 -9.07 -8.04 1.63
C GLY A 130 -8.98 -6.51 1.67
N VAL A 131 -8.46 -5.91 2.74
CA VAL A 131 -8.34 -4.44 2.83
C VAL A 131 -6.91 -4.00 2.51
N TRP A 132 -6.78 -3.14 1.51
CA TRP A 132 -5.60 -2.31 1.27
C TRP A 132 -5.52 -1.21 2.30
N ARG A 133 -4.39 -1.06 2.99
CA ARG A 133 -4.20 -0.04 4.02
C ARG A 133 -3.02 0.83 3.68
N SER A 134 -3.13 2.14 3.92
CA SER A 134 -1.96 3.03 3.83
C SER A 134 -0.82 2.47 4.68
N HIS A 135 0.37 2.43 4.08
CA HIS A 135 1.50 1.71 4.60
C HIS A 135 2.82 2.24 4.03
N SER A 136 3.91 2.00 4.76
CA SER A 136 5.27 2.23 4.28
C SER A 136 6.14 1.04 4.61
N TRP A 137 7.11 0.79 3.74
CA TRP A 137 8.08 -0.31 3.83
C TRP A 137 9.41 0.14 3.25
N VAL A 138 10.43 -0.72 3.32
CA VAL A 138 11.71 -0.46 2.63
C VAL A 138 12.05 -1.57 1.65
N ILE A 139 12.82 -1.23 0.63
CA ILE A 139 13.52 -2.21 -0.20
C ILE A 139 14.98 -2.24 0.22
N ASN A 140 15.50 -3.43 0.53
CA ASN A 140 16.92 -3.65 0.75
C ASN A 140 17.63 -3.72 -0.61
N LYS A 141 18.55 -2.79 -0.86
CA LYS A 141 19.26 -2.67 -2.14
C LYS A 141 20.21 -3.82 -2.42
N GLU A 142 20.76 -4.42 -1.37
CA GLU A 142 21.71 -5.53 -1.48
C GLU A 142 20.99 -6.85 -1.77
N THR A 143 19.92 -7.13 -1.03
CA THR A 143 19.21 -8.42 -1.14
C THR A 143 18.09 -8.39 -2.17
N ALA A 144 17.78 -7.24 -2.77
CA ALA A 144 16.68 -7.07 -3.72
C ALA A 144 15.30 -7.46 -3.16
N LYS A 145 15.12 -7.35 -1.83
CA LYS A 145 13.90 -7.76 -1.12
C LYS A 145 13.14 -6.59 -0.50
N LEU A 146 11.83 -6.74 -0.45
CA LEU A 146 10.96 -5.97 0.42
C LEU A 146 11.22 -6.35 1.88
N VAL A 147 11.30 -5.34 2.75
CA VAL A 147 11.37 -5.50 4.20
C VAL A 147 10.15 -4.85 4.85
N GLU A 148 9.35 -5.67 5.51
CA GLU A 148 8.17 -5.28 6.27
C GLU A 148 8.53 -5.06 7.74
N THR A 149 8.09 -3.94 8.32
CA THR A 149 8.47 -3.55 9.68
C THR A 149 7.41 -3.83 10.74
N THR A 150 6.21 -4.25 10.35
CA THR A 150 5.08 -4.44 11.26
C THR A 150 4.54 -5.86 11.23
N LEU A 151 3.83 -6.23 10.16
CA LEU A 151 3.15 -7.51 9.97
C LEU A 151 3.18 -7.88 8.49
N PRO A 152 3.34 -9.17 8.15
CA PRO A 152 3.28 -9.63 6.76
C PRO A 152 1.99 -9.17 6.05
N ARG A 153 2.13 -8.75 4.80
CA ARG A 153 1.04 -8.37 3.91
C ARG A 153 1.04 -9.30 2.70
N LEU A 154 -0.08 -9.38 2.00
CA LEU A 154 -0.22 -10.20 0.79
C LEU A 154 0.43 -9.53 -0.42
N ALA A 155 0.34 -8.21 -0.49
CA ALA A 155 0.88 -7.39 -1.58
C ALA A 155 1.06 -5.94 -1.15
N TYR A 156 1.80 -5.20 -1.95
CA TYR A 156 2.13 -3.79 -1.74
C TYR A 156 1.97 -3.07 -3.09
N PHE A 157 1.34 -1.90 -3.08
CA PHE A 157 1.23 -1.00 -4.23
C PHE A 157 1.65 0.40 -3.79
N GLY A 158 2.70 0.93 -4.39
CA GLY A 158 3.21 2.25 -3.99
C GLY A 158 4.46 2.66 -4.75
N CYS A 159 5.00 3.81 -4.40
CA CYS A 159 6.14 4.41 -5.06
C CYS A 159 7.30 4.64 -4.08
N ILE A 160 8.45 5.03 -4.63
CA ILE A 160 9.57 5.52 -3.83
C ILE A 160 9.10 6.78 -3.11
N LYS A 161 9.37 6.87 -1.80
CA LYS A 161 9.10 8.08 -1.03
C LYS A 161 10.09 9.17 -1.45
N THR A 162 9.59 10.20 -2.11
CA THR A 162 10.31 11.45 -2.40
C THR A 162 10.32 12.27 -1.11
N GLN A 163 11.49 12.73 -0.69
CA GLN A 163 11.64 13.62 0.49
C GLN A 163 11.30 15.06 0.11
#